data_AF-A0A518ATX7-F1
#
_entry.id   AF-A0A518ATX7-F1
#
_cell.length_a   1.000
_cell.length_b   1.000
_cell.length_c   1.000
_cell.angle_alpha   90.00
_cell.angle_beta   90.00
_cell.angle_gamma   90.00
#
_symmetry.space_group_name_H-M   'P 1'
#
loop_
_entity.id
_entity.type
_entity.pdbx_description
1 polymer ?
#
loop_
_entity_poly.entity_id
_entity_poly.type
_entity_poly.pdbx_seq_one_letter_code
_entity_poly.pdbx_strand_id
1 'polypeptide(L)' 'MKRLYPRPPKQCQREPFTRATRERAKRIGRDEAERLLREHLPNMAEALLATWPAGEPIGPACEAALLGIVEDGEL' A
#
# COMPACT_ATOMS: atom_id res chain seq x y z
N MET A 1 -38.27 24.07 -6.90
CA MET A 1 -37.41 23.17 -6.11
C MET A 1 -36.19 22.79 -6.97
N LYS A 2 -35.03 23.42 -6.77
CA LYS A 2 -33.78 23.06 -7.47
C LYS A 2 -32.90 22.27 -6.51
N ARG A 3 -32.73 20.97 -6.77
CA ARG A 3 -31.79 20.12 -6.04
C ARG A 3 -30.36 20.59 -6.37
N LEU A 4 -29.79 21.45 -5.53
CA LEU A 4 -28.37 21.74 -5.49
C LEU A 4 -27.70 20.57 -4.73
N TYR A 5 -27.36 19.50 -5.43
CA TYR A 5 -26.34 18.58 -4.91
C TYR A 5 -25.00 19.04 -5.48
N PRO A 6 -24.03 19.49 -4.65
CA PRO A 6 -22.68 19.70 -5.11
C PRO A 6 -22.15 18.37 -5.64
N ARG A 7 -21.54 18.39 -6.84
CA ARG A 7 -20.86 17.20 -7.37
C ARG A 7 -19.86 16.72 -6.32
N PRO A 8 -19.72 15.39 -6.10
CA PRO A 8 -18.69 14.90 -5.19
C PRO A 8 -17.34 15.48 -5.64
N PRO A 9 -16.48 15.93 -4.70
CA PRO A 9 -15.17 16.43 -5.04
C PRO A 9 -14.49 15.36 -5.89
N LYS A 10 -13.86 15.79 -7.00
CA LYS A 10 -13.01 14.94 -7.84
C LYS A 10 -12.18 14.10 -6.88
N GLN A 11 -12.40 12.77 -6.88
CA GLN A 11 -11.56 11.85 -6.13
C GLN A 11 -10.13 12.27 -6.41
N CYS A 12 -9.38 12.58 -5.35
CA CYS A 12 -7.94 12.77 -5.42
C CYS A 12 -7.40 11.47 -6.04
N GLN A 13 -7.22 11.49 -7.36
CA GLN A 13 -6.48 10.45 -8.07
C GLN A 13 -5.06 10.63 -7.58
N ARG A 14 -4.75 10.00 -6.45
CA ARG A 14 -3.37 9.81 -5.99
C ARG A 14 -2.65 9.25 -7.22
N GLU A 15 -1.65 9.97 -7.69
CA GLU A 15 -0.93 9.56 -8.89
C GLU A 15 -0.46 8.12 -8.70
N PRO A 16 -0.57 7.27 -9.74
CA PRO A 16 -0.15 5.88 -9.60
C PRO A 16 1.32 5.85 -9.20
N PHE A 17 1.65 5.04 -8.17
CA PHE A 17 3.02 4.84 -7.69
C PHE A 17 4.00 4.74 -8.86
N THR A 18 5.11 5.48 -8.77
CA THR A 18 6.09 5.54 -9.86
C THR A 18 6.60 4.15 -10.22
N ARG A 19 7.05 3.96 -11.48
CA ARG A 19 7.65 2.69 -11.91
C ARG A 19 8.85 2.30 -11.01
N ALA A 20 9.62 3.28 -10.55
CA ALA A 20 10.75 3.04 -9.64
C ALA A 20 10.29 2.51 -8.28
N THR A 21 9.25 3.11 -7.69
CA THR A 21 8.63 2.65 -6.43
C THR A 21 8.13 1.21 -6.56
N ARG A 22 7.46 0.88 -7.67
CA ARG A 22 6.98 -0.49 -7.92
C ARG A 22 8.12 -1.49 -8.06
N GLU A 23 9.17 -1.15 -8.79
CA GLU A 23 10.32 -2.03 -8.96
C GLU A 23 11.10 -2.23 -7.65
N ARG A 24 11.16 -1.21 -6.78
CA ARG A 24 11.70 -1.36 -5.43
C ARG A 24 10.83 -2.27 -4.57
N ALA A 25 9.52 -2.02 -4.51
CA ALA A 25 8.59 -2.84 -3.72
C ALA A 25 8.61 -4.33 -4.13
N LYS A 26 8.76 -4.64 -5.43
CA LYS A 26 8.91 -6.02 -5.91
C LYS A 26 10.19 -6.72 -5.46
N ARG A 27 11.25 -5.98 -5.16
CA ARG A 27 12.53 -6.55 -4.69
C ARG A 27 12.51 -6.85 -3.19
N ILE A 28 11.54 -6.29 -2.46
CA ILE A 28 11.39 -6.51 -1.02
C ILE A 28 10.95 -7.96 -0.83
N GLY A 29 11.82 -8.73 -0.15
CA GLY A 29 11.50 -10.09 0.24
C GLY A 29 10.41 -10.13 1.31
N ARG A 30 9.78 -11.28 1.52
CA ARG A 30 8.72 -11.46 2.51
C ARG A 30 9.14 -11.01 3.92
N ASP A 31 10.33 -11.40 4.36
CA ASP A 31 10.83 -11.08 5.71
C ASP A 31 11.05 -9.58 5.89
N GLU A 32 11.58 -8.93 4.84
CA GLU A 32 11.77 -7.48 4.84
C GLU A 32 10.43 -6.75 4.79
N ALA A 33 9.47 -7.24 4.00
CA ALA A 33 8.12 -6.72 3.96
C ALA A 33 7.41 -6.86 5.30
N GLU A 34 7.52 -8.01 5.98
CA GLU A 34 6.97 -8.21 7.31
C GLU A 34 7.54 -7.21 8.31
N ARG A 35 8.88 -7.02 8.30
CA ARG A 35 9.55 -6.04 9.14
C ARG A 35 9.01 -4.62 8.87
N LEU A 36 8.97 -4.20 7.61
CA LEU A 36 8.48 -2.87 7.22
C LEU A 36 7.01 -2.65 7.60
N LEU A 37 6.16 -3.65 7.38
CA LEU A 37 4.75 -3.58 7.77
C LEU A 37 4.59 -3.45 9.28
N ARG A 38 5.35 -4.20 10.09
CA ARG A 38 5.31 -4.10 11.55
C ARG A 38 5.87 -2.78 12.07
N GLU A 39 6.88 -2.22 11.40
CA GLU A 39 7.52 -0.97 11.79
C GLU A 39 6.66 0.25 11.45
N HIS A 40 6.13 0.33 10.23
CA HIS A 40 5.38 1.49 9.76
C HIS A 40 3.87 1.38 10.00
N LEU A 41 3.32 0.16 10.04
CA LEU A 41 1.89 -0.11 10.18
C LEU A 41 1.61 -1.13 11.30
N PRO A 42 2.07 -0.91 12.55
CA PRO A 42 1.98 -1.91 13.63
C PRO A 42 0.55 -2.39 13.91
N ASN A 43 -0.44 -1.51 13.77
CA ASN A 43 -1.85 -1.84 14.00
C ASN A 43 -2.50 -2.64 12.86
N MET A 44 -1.91 -2.62 11.66
CA MET A 44 -2.46 -3.29 10.46
C MET A 44 -1.58 -4.43 9.96
N ALA A 45 -0.34 -4.55 10.45
CA ALA A 45 0.64 -5.52 10.00
C ALA A 45 0.11 -6.96 10.08
N GLU A 46 -0.47 -7.36 11.21
CA GLU A 46 -1.02 -8.72 11.39
C GLU A 46 -2.17 -9.01 10.42
N ALA A 47 -3.06 -8.05 10.18
CA ALA A 47 -4.15 -8.20 9.23
C ALA A 47 -3.64 -8.30 7.78
N LEU A 48 -2.61 -7.53 7.44
CA LEU A 48 -1.98 -7.57 6.12
C LEU A 48 -1.25 -8.91 5.92
N LEU A 49 -0.43 -9.32 6.88
CA LEU A 49 0.30 -10.59 6.84
C LEU A 49 -0.65 -11.80 6.78
N ALA A 50 -1.82 -11.72 7.40
CA ALA A 50 -2.86 -12.74 7.27
C ALA A 50 -3.39 -12.88 5.82
N THR A 51 -3.35 -11.79 5.02
CA THR A 51 -3.69 -11.84 3.58
C THR A 51 -2.55 -12.28 2.67
N TRP A 52 -1.35 -12.50 3.23
CA TRP A 52 -0.18 -12.98 2.50
C TRP A 52 0.42 -14.22 3.16
N PRO A 53 -0.19 -15.40 2.98
CA PRO A 53 0.28 -16.66 3.57
C PRO A 53 1.65 -17.10 3.01
N ALA A 54 2.35 -17.96 3.76
CA ALA A 54 3.70 -18.39 3.44
C ALA A 54 3.74 -19.23 2.16
N GLY A 55 4.66 -18.88 1.24
CA GLY A 55 4.81 -19.58 -0.05
C GLY A 55 3.90 -19.07 -1.16
N GLU A 56 3.04 -18.09 -0.89
CA GLU A 56 2.18 -17.46 -1.89
C GLU A 56 2.74 -16.09 -2.35
N PRO A 57 2.38 -15.64 -3.56
CA PRO A 57 2.72 -14.29 -4.01
C PRO A 57 2.08 -13.22 -3.12
N ILE A 58 2.66 -12.01 -3.15
CA ILE A 58 2.17 -10.88 -2.37
C ILE A 58 0.71 -10.55 -2.73
N GLY A 59 -0.14 -10.46 -1.72
CA GLY A 59 -1.53 -10.04 -1.89
C GLY A 59 -1.62 -8.56 -2.25
N PRO A 60 -2.67 -8.12 -2.97
CA PRO A 60 -2.81 -6.73 -3.43
C PRO A 60 -2.88 -5.72 -2.27
N ALA A 61 -3.41 -6.12 -1.12
CA ALA A 61 -3.44 -5.27 0.08
C ALA A 61 -2.04 -5.05 0.66
N CYS A 62 -1.24 -6.12 0.79
CA CYS A 62 0.15 -6.05 1.20
C CYS A 62 0.99 -5.24 0.21
N GLU A 63 0.79 -5.46 -1.10
CA GLU A 63 1.51 -4.73 -2.13
C GLU A 63 1.23 -3.23 -2.05
N ALA A 64 -0.04 -2.83 -1.94
CA ALA A 64 -0.41 -1.42 -1.79
C ALA A 64 0.18 -0.78 -0.53
N ALA A 65 0.22 -1.52 0.59
CA ALA A 65 0.83 -1.04 1.82
C ALA A 65 2.34 -0.86 1.68
N LEU A 66 3.05 -1.82 1.09
CA LEU A 66 4.48 -1.72 0.82
C LEU A 66 4.81 -0.58 -0.15
N LEU A 67 4.00 -0.40 -1.21
CA LEU A 67 4.16 0.71 -2.13
C LEU A 67 4.04 2.06 -1.42
N GLY A 68 3.09 2.18 -0.48
CA GLY A 68 2.96 3.36 0.37
C GLY A 68 4.18 3.57 1.26
N ILE A 69 4.70 2.52 1.91
CA ILE A 69 5.89 2.60 2.77
C ILE A 69 7.15 2.97 1.97
N VAL A 70 7.33 2.40 0.78
CA VAL A 70 8.49 2.69 -0.08
C VAL A 70 8.44 4.09 -0.68
N GLU A 71 7.23 4.60 -0.96
CA GLU A 71 7.04 5.98 -1.42
C GLU A 71 7.26 6.99 -0.28
N ASP A 72 6.70 6.72 0.90
CA ASP A 72 6.85 7.59 2.09
C ASP A 72 8.28 7.54 2.67
N GLY A 73 8.96 6.40 2.51
CA GLY A 73 10.34 6.16 2.90
C GLY A 73 11.41 6.69 1.92
N GLU A 74 11.04 7.45 0.88
CA GLU A 74 11.99 8.35 0.21
C GLU A 74 12.35 9.52 1.15
N LEU A 75 13.18 9.22 2.16
CA LEU A 75 14.09 10.15 2.83
C LEU A 75 15.32 10.38 1.94
#